data_AF-A0A133KFJ7-F1
#
_entry.id   AF-A0A133KFJ7-F1
#
_cell.length_a   1.000
_cell.length_b   1.000
_cell.length_c   1.000
_cell.angle_alpha   90.00
_cell.angle_beta   90.00
_cell.angle_gamma   90.00
#
_symmetry.space_group_name_H-M   'P 1'
#
loop_
_entity.id
_entity.type
_entity.pdbx_description
1 polymer ?
#
loop_
_entity_poly.entity_id
_entity_poly.type
_entity_poly.pdbx_seq_one_letter_code
_entity_poly.pdbx_strand_id
1 'polypeptide(L)'
;IWNFCLFSKPYLEVGYGFIKGQSANAINRILGPGAVADFRLREGIFEFVANLDELYDENKLIFFEVNEDVYISIDLELVNNPIFYFDVPIASSLEDFFKKFLNNNEYYINLI
;
A
#
# COMPACT_ATOMS: atom_id res chain seq x y z
N ILE A 1 -3.92 14.94 8.96
CA ILE A 1 -5.05 15.56 8.21
C ILE A 1 -4.62 16.02 6.81
N TRP A 2 -3.53 16.79 6.66
CA TRP A 2 -3.10 17.30 5.34
C TRP A 2 -2.63 16.22 4.34
N ASN A 3 -1.86 15.21 4.79
CA ASN A 3 -1.37 14.14 3.90
C ASN A 3 -2.49 13.24 3.34
N PHE A 4 -3.59 13.07 4.08
CA PHE A 4 -4.76 12.30 3.61
C PHE A 4 -5.45 12.96 2.40
N CYS A 5 -5.34 14.29 2.29
CA CYS A 5 -5.96 15.03 1.20
C CYS A 5 -5.22 14.85 -0.14
N LEU A 6 -3.91 14.57 -0.13
CA LEU A 6 -3.13 14.37 -1.36
C LEU A 6 -3.46 13.03 -2.04
N PHE A 7 -3.67 11.98 -1.26
CA PHE A 7 -4.04 10.65 -1.76
C PHE A 7 -5.54 10.51 -2.09
N SER A 8 -6.34 11.56 -1.90
CA SER A 8 -7.80 11.53 -2.12
C SER A 8 -8.20 11.53 -3.60
N LYS A 9 -7.43 12.20 -4.47
CA LYS A 9 -7.76 12.32 -5.90
C LYS A 9 -7.81 10.98 -6.64
N PRO A 10 -6.80 10.10 -6.51
CA PRO A 10 -6.84 8.78 -7.16
C PRO A 10 -8.09 7.96 -6.77
N TYR A 11 -8.52 8.02 -5.50
CA TYR A 11 -9.72 7.32 -5.06
C TYR A 11 -11.01 7.86 -5.69
N LEU A 12 -11.09 9.16 -5.97
CA LEU A 12 -12.27 9.76 -6.60
C LEU A 12 -12.34 9.48 -8.10
N GLU A 13 -11.19 9.40 -8.77
CA GLU A 13 -11.12 9.21 -10.23
C GLU A 13 -11.11 7.74 -10.65
N VAL A 14 -10.41 6.88 -9.90
CA VAL A 14 -10.12 5.49 -10.28
C VAL A 14 -10.73 4.49 -9.29
N GLY A 15 -11.00 4.91 -8.05
CA GLY A 15 -11.55 4.06 -7.01
C GLY A 15 -10.51 3.21 -6.30
N TYR A 16 -10.97 2.14 -5.66
CA TYR A 16 -10.16 1.16 -4.93
C TYR A 16 -10.77 -0.23 -5.08
N GLY A 17 -9.99 -1.27 -4.80
CA GLY A 17 -10.41 -2.66 -4.96
C GLY A 17 -9.33 -3.53 -5.61
N PHE A 18 -9.74 -4.71 -6.06
CA PHE A 18 -8.84 -5.70 -6.66
C PHE A 18 -8.43 -5.30 -8.07
N ILE A 19 -7.13 -5.39 -8.36
CA ILE A 19 -6.57 -5.08 -9.68
C ILE A 19 -5.72 -6.24 -10.20
N LYS A 20 -5.67 -6.41 -11.52
CA LYS A 20 -4.85 -7.43 -12.22
C LYS A 20 -5.06 -8.88 -11.72
N GLY A 21 -6.21 -9.18 -11.10
CA GLY A 21 -6.54 -10.52 -10.61
C GLY A 21 -5.61 -11.00 -9.49
N GLN A 22 -6.02 -12.06 -8.80
CA GLN A 22 -5.16 -12.72 -7.82
C GLN A 22 -4.07 -13.50 -8.56
N SER A 23 -2.83 -13.40 -8.08
CA SER A 23 -1.74 -14.30 -8.46
C SER A 23 -1.65 -15.46 -7.47
N ALA A 24 -0.69 -16.36 -7.65
CA ALA A 24 -0.45 -17.44 -6.69
C ALA A 24 -0.07 -16.91 -5.29
N ASN A 25 0.52 -15.71 -5.23
CA ASN A 25 1.09 -15.16 -4.00
C ASN A 25 0.45 -13.82 -3.56
N ALA A 26 -0.40 -13.20 -4.39
CA ALA A 26 -0.94 -11.87 -4.11
C ALA A 26 -2.41 -11.68 -4.54
N ILE A 27 -3.21 -11.10 -3.64
CA ILE A 27 -4.60 -10.71 -3.90
C ILE A 27 -4.71 -9.39 -4.67
N ASN A 28 -3.65 -8.58 -4.65
CA ASN A 28 -3.51 -7.34 -5.42
C ASN A 28 -4.66 -6.34 -5.23
N ARG A 29 -4.79 -5.79 -4.02
CA ARG A 29 -5.91 -4.90 -3.67
C ARG A 29 -5.44 -3.49 -3.31
N ILE A 30 -5.97 -2.49 -4.00
CA ILE A 30 -5.90 -1.10 -3.55
C ILE A 30 -6.85 -0.95 -2.36
N LEU A 31 -6.34 -0.50 -1.22
CA LEU A 31 -7.12 -0.28 -0.01
C LEU A 31 -7.96 0.98 -0.12
N GLY A 32 -9.22 0.90 0.29
CA GLY A 32 -10.09 2.08 0.37
C GLY A 32 -9.75 2.95 1.58
N PRO A 33 -10.16 4.24 1.59
CA PRO A 33 -9.84 5.17 2.67
C PRO A 33 -10.24 4.69 4.07
N GLY A 34 -11.37 3.97 4.18
CA GLY A 34 -11.81 3.37 5.45
C GLY A 34 -10.82 2.34 5.98
N ALA A 35 -10.40 1.37 5.15
CA ALA A 35 -9.44 0.36 5.56
C ALA A 35 -8.06 0.97 5.91
N VAL A 36 -7.65 2.03 5.20
CA VAL A 36 -6.43 2.77 5.53
C VAL A 36 -6.54 3.47 6.90
N ALA A 37 -7.72 4.04 7.20
CA ALA A 37 -7.99 4.64 8.51
C ALA A 37 -8.00 3.58 9.62
N ASP A 38 -8.71 2.47 9.42
CA ASP A 38 -8.79 1.37 10.37
C ASP A 38 -7.39 0.79 10.68
N PHE A 39 -6.54 0.63 9.65
CA PHE A 39 -5.15 0.21 9.84
C PHE A 39 -4.38 1.18 10.73
N ARG A 40 -4.52 2.49 10.48
CA ARG A 40 -3.84 3.54 11.25
C ARG A 40 -4.33 3.59 12.70
N LEU A 41 -5.63 3.35 12.92
CA LEU A 41 -6.26 3.43 14.23
C LEU A 41 -6.22 2.10 15.01
N ARG A 42 -5.69 1.03 14.40
CA ARG A 42 -5.73 -0.35 14.95
C ARG A 42 -7.17 -0.82 15.21
N GLU A 43 -8.08 -0.52 14.29
CA GLU A 43 -9.50 -0.87 14.42
C GLU A 43 -9.89 -2.04 13.51
N GLY A 44 -10.97 -2.72 13.88
CA GLY A 44 -11.55 -3.81 13.09
C GLY A 44 -10.60 -5.01 12.99
N ILE A 45 -10.30 -5.43 11.77
CA ILE A 45 -9.44 -6.61 11.54
C ILE A 45 -7.98 -6.33 11.93
N PHE A 46 -7.56 -5.05 11.93
CA PHE A 46 -6.16 -4.66 12.16
C PHE A 46 -5.76 -4.67 13.64
N GLU A 47 -6.73 -4.82 14.55
CA GLU A 47 -6.48 -5.07 15.98
C GLU A 47 -5.77 -6.41 16.20
N PHE A 48 -6.03 -7.39 15.33
CA PHE A 48 -5.55 -8.77 15.49
C PHE A 48 -4.24 -9.06 14.75
N VAL A 49 -3.75 -8.13 13.93
CA VAL A 49 -2.55 -8.33 13.13
C VAL A 49 -1.32 -7.99 13.97
N ALA A 50 -0.53 -9.01 14.25
CA ALA A 50 0.68 -8.86 15.07
C ALA A 50 1.76 -8.03 14.35
N ASN A 51 2.56 -7.30 15.13
CA ASN A 51 3.79 -6.63 14.69
C ASN A 51 3.60 -5.54 13.61
N LEU A 52 2.39 -5.03 13.41
CA LEU A 52 2.19 -3.97 12.42
C LEU A 52 2.97 -2.69 12.72
N ASP A 53 3.19 -2.35 14.01
CA ASP A 53 4.00 -1.18 14.41
C ASP A 53 5.51 -1.41 14.17
N GLU A 54 5.95 -2.66 14.11
CA GLU A 54 7.35 -3.01 13.85
C GLU A 54 7.63 -3.07 12.34
N LEU A 55 6.66 -3.54 11.56
CA LEU A 55 6.79 -3.77 10.13
C LEU A 55 6.51 -2.52 9.28
N TYR A 56 5.66 -1.61 9.77
CA TYR A 56 5.22 -0.44 9.01
C TYR A 56 5.50 0.84 9.76
N ASP A 57 6.31 1.69 9.13
CA ASP A 57 6.63 3.03 9.62
C ASP A 57 5.35 3.88 9.72
N GLU A 58 5.11 4.42 10.91
CA GLU A 58 3.97 5.29 11.19
C GLU A 58 3.96 6.57 10.34
N ASN A 59 5.07 6.96 9.71
CA ASN A 59 5.09 8.13 8.83
C ASN A 59 4.67 7.78 7.39
N LYS A 60 4.59 6.50 7.06
CA LYS A 60 4.15 6.01 5.76
C LYS A 60 2.68 5.60 5.80
N LEU A 61 2.00 5.74 4.65
CA LEU A 61 0.61 5.35 4.50
C LEU A 61 0.57 4.00 3.77
N ILE A 62 -0.12 3.00 4.30
CA ILE A 62 -0.43 1.81 3.50
C ILE A 62 -1.51 2.16 2.46
N PHE A 63 -1.38 1.62 1.25
CA PHE A 63 -2.38 1.85 0.20
C PHE A 63 -2.70 0.61 -0.62
N PHE A 64 -1.89 -0.45 -0.49
CA PHE A 64 -2.03 -1.66 -1.28
C PHE A 64 -1.80 -2.89 -0.41
N GLU A 65 -2.67 -3.88 -0.55
CA GLU A 65 -2.64 -5.16 0.13
C GLU A 65 -2.15 -6.22 -0.86
N VAL A 66 -0.99 -6.80 -0.54
CA VAL A 66 -0.37 -7.86 -1.33
C VAL A 66 -1.08 -9.16 -1.05
N ASN A 67 -1.17 -9.58 0.20
CA ASN A 67 -1.91 -10.74 0.68
C ASN A 67 -2.25 -10.55 2.17
N GLU A 68 -2.65 -11.61 2.86
CA GLU A 68 -2.99 -11.55 4.29
C GLU A 68 -1.84 -10.97 5.11
N ASP A 69 -2.12 -9.85 5.79
CA ASP A 69 -1.21 -9.11 6.67
C ASP A 69 0.04 -8.47 6.00
N VAL A 70 0.11 -8.49 4.66
CA VAL A 70 1.21 -7.88 3.90
C VAL A 70 0.73 -6.72 3.06
N TYR A 71 1.33 -5.55 3.29
CA TYR A 71 0.95 -4.28 2.71
C TYR A 71 2.14 -3.59 2.05
N ILE A 72 1.85 -2.70 1.12
CA ILE A 72 2.81 -1.77 0.51
C ILE A 72 2.45 -0.37 0.99
N SER A 73 3.50 0.38 1.34
CA SER A 73 3.37 1.73 1.87
C SER A 73 3.88 2.78 0.89
N ILE A 74 3.34 3.98 1.02
CA ILE A 74 3.77 5.19 0.31
C ILE A 74 4.23 6.23 1.32
N ASP A 75 5.37 6.85 1.06
CA ASP A 75 5.86 7.96 1.87
C ASP A 75 5.34 9.28 1.29
N LEU A 76 4.42 9.92 2.01
CA LEU A 76 3.79 11.16 1.54
C LEU A 76 4.64 12.41 1.84
N GLU A 77 5.69 12.28 2.65
CA GLU A 77 6.56 13.39 3.07
C GLU A 77 7.74 13.58 2.11
N LEU A 78 8.13 12.51 1.40
CA LEU A 78 9.19 12.56 0.40
C LEU A 78 8.72 13.01 -0.99
N VAL A 79 9.64 13.65 -1.72
CA VAL A 79 9.42 14.08 -3.11
C VAL A 79 9.04 12.88 -3.98
N ASN A 80 8.03 13.06 -4.83
CA ASN A 80 7.45 12.05 -5.74
C ASN A 80 6.74 10.87 -5.06
N ASN A 81 6.64 10.86 -3.74
CA ASN A 81 5.94 9.86 -2.95
C ASN A 81 6.38 8.41 -3.27
N PRO A 82 7.63 8.04 -2.90
CA PRO A 82 8.17 6.72 -3.17
C PRO A 82 7.38 5.62 -2.45
N ILE A 83 7.46 4.41 -3.03
CA ILE A 83 6.69 3.24 -2.63
C ILE A 83 7.62 2.18 -2.04
N PHE A 84 7.20 1.59 -0.94
CA PHE A 84 8.00 0.65 -0.16
C PHE A 84 7.27 -0.66 0.08
N TYR A 85 8.02 -1.75 -0.08
CA TYR A 85 7.66 -3.06 0.44
C TYR A 85 8.42 -3.24 1.75
N PHE A 86 7.70 -3.13 2.88
CA PHE A 86 8.30 -2.91 4.19
C PHE A 86 9.27 -1.70 4.19
N ASP A 87 10.55 -1.92 4.44
CA ASP A 87 11.62 -0.91 4.42
C ASP A 87 12.34 -0.80 3.05
N VAL A 88 12.04 -1.70 2.12
CA VAL A 88 12.69 -1.74 0.80
C VAL A 88 11.98 -0.81 -0.19
N PRO A 89 12.64 0.20 -0.77
CA PRO A 89 12.05 1.04 -1.81
C PRO A 89 11.89 0.25 -3.12
N ILE A 90 10.67 0.16 -3.63
CA ILE A 90 10.32 -0.64 -4.83
C ILE A 90 9.91 0.22 -6.02
N ALA A 91 9.50 1.47 -5.80
CA ALA A 91 9.19 2.42 -6.86
C ALA A 91 9.42 3.88 -6.42
N SER A 92 9.76 4.74 -7.38
CA SER A 92 10.03 6.16 -7.11
C SER A 92 8.77 7.04 -7.03
N SER A 93 7.63 6.50 -7.44
CA SER A 93 6.32 7.15 -7.42
C SER A 93 5.20 6.12 -7.59
N LEU A 94 3.95 6.54 -7.38
CA LEU A 94 2.77 5.71 -7.63
C LEU A 94 2.65 5.28 -9.11
N GLU A 95 3.01 6.16 -10.05
CA GLU A 95 3.00 5.85 -11.48
C GLU A 95 4.06 4.79 -11.83
N ASP A 96 5.28 4.92 -11.30
CA ASP A 96 6.36 3.94 -11.48
C ASP A 96 5.96 2.58 -10.91
N PHE A 97 5.32 2.57 -9.73
CA PHE A 97 4.80 1.35 -9.12
C PHE A 97 3.82 0.63 -10.04
N PHE A 98 2.79 1.33 -10.54
CA PHE A 98 1.81 0.69 -11.41
C PHE A 98 2.39 0.27 -12.77
N LYS A 99 3.37 1.00 -13.34
CA LYS A 99 4.08 0.56 -14.55
C LYS A 99 4.82 -0.76 -14.32
N LYS A 100 5.59 -0.87 -13.23
CA LYS A 100 6.30 -2.10 -12.85
C LYS A 100 5.32 -3.24 -12.56
N PHE A 101 4.27 -2.95 -11.80
CA PHE A 101 3.21 -3.90 -11.45
C PHE A 101 2.48 -4.43 -12.69
N LEU A 102 2.15 -3.57 -13.65
CA LEU A 102 1.50 -3.97 -14.90
C LEU A 102 2.41 -4.86 -15.76
N ASN A 103 3.72 -4.68 -15.70
CA ASN A 103 4.68 -5.57 -16.35
C ASN A 103 4.83 -6.92 -15.61
N ASN A 104 5.04 -6.89 -14.29
CA ASN A 104 5.15 -8.05 -13.42
C ASN A 104 4.55 -7.70 -12.05
N ASN A 105 3.44 -8.32 -11.64
CA ASN A 105 2.74 -7.99 -10.39
C ASN A 105 3.39 -8.61 -9.14
N GLU A 106 4.46 -9.38 -9.28
CA GLU A 106 5.19 -10.02 -8.18
C GLU A 106 6.65 -9.55 -8.10
N TYR A 107 7.00 -8.45 -8.78
CA TYR A 107 8.38 -8.00 -8.94
C TYR A 107 9.11 -7.68 -7.62
N TYR A 108 8.37 -7.48 -6.53
CA TYR A 108 8.90 -7.17 -5.20
C TYR A 108 8.93 -8.37 -4.25
N ILE A 109 8.28 -9.50 -4.56
CA ILE A 109 8.05 -10.59 -3.60
C ILE A 109 9.35 -11.24 -3.09
N ASN A 110 10.39 -11.31 -3.92
CA ASN A 110 11.66 -11.95 -3.55
C ASN A 110 12.74 -10.96 -3.06
N LEU A 111 12.36 -9.75 -2.66
CA LEU A 111 13.31 -8.75 -2.18
C LEU A 111 13.67 -8.92 -0.69
N ILE A 112 12.92 -9.74 0.04
CA ILE A 112 13.03 -9.99 1.48
C ILE A 112 12.93 -11.48 1.73
#